data_AF-A0A2E3PIY3-F1
#
_entry.id   AF-A0A2E3PIY3-F1
#
_cell.length_a   1.000
_cell.length_b   1.000
_cell.length_c   1.000
_cell.angle_alpha   90.00
_cell.angle_beta   90.00
_cell.angle_gamma   90.00
#
_symmetry.space_group_name_H-M   'P 1'
#
loop_
_entity.id
_entity.type
_entity.pdbx_description
1 polymer ?
#
loop_
_entity_poly.entity_id
_entity_poly.type
_entity_poly.pdbx_seq_one_letter_code
_entity_poly.pdbx_strand_id
1 'polypeptide(L)'
;MHDGKGCPLQAGTIVEVVCEDGFGFTMRQVAQVDGGRYSSWDWSHYPELKRILRYRVRKPKGLSLLEDRLAEIRTPAQGTPKTTTPKTPVKA
;
A
#
# COMPACT_ATOMS: atom_id res chain seq x y z
N MET A 1 -8.96 -19.51 0.12
CA MET A 1 -8.87 -19.88 1.55
C MET A 1 -7.44 -19.59 1.97
N HIS A 2 -7.19 -18.78 3.00
CA HIS A 2 -5.83 -18.39 3.40
C HIS A 2 -5.14 -19.56 4.11
N ASP A 3 -3.85 -19.77 3.85
CA ASP A 3 -3.01 -20.88 4.36
C ASP A 3 -2.40 -20.60 5.74
N GLY A 4 -2.77 -19.48 6.35
CA GLY A 4 -2.29 -18.98 7.62
C GLY A 4 -0.82 -18.56 7.68
N LYS A 5 -0.10 -18.47 6.56
CA LYS A 5 1.31 -18.07 6.56
C LYS A 5 1.49 -16.56 6.51
N GLY A 6 1.18 -15.90 7.63
CA GLY A 6 1.48 -14.49 7.86
C GLY A 6 0.64 -13.52 7.01
N CYS A 7 0.63 -12.24 7.41
CA CYS A 7 0.01 -11.19 6.62
C CYS A 7 0.96 -10.86 5.46
N PRO A 8 0.61 -11.10 4.18
CA PRO A 8 1.48 -10.79 3.05
C PRO A 8 1.54 -9.27 2.76
N LEU A 9 1.21 -8.44 3.75
CA LEU A 9 1.06 -7.00 3.63
C LEU A 9 2.08 -6.26 4.49
N GLN A 10 2.53 -5.13 3.98
CA GLN A 10 3.48 -4.28 4.68
C GLN A 10 2.82 -3.61 5.90
N ALA A 11 3.60 -3.40 6.96
CA ALA A 11 3.17 -2.60 8.10
C ALA A 11 2.74 -1.19 7.64
N GLY A 12 1.71 -0.64 8.28
CA GLY A 12 1.05 0.61 7.90
C GLY A 12 -0.08 0.45 6.87
N THR A 13 -0.23 -0.72 6.25
CA THR A 13 -1.32 -0.94 5.27
C THR A 13 -2.68 -0.96 5.97
N ILE A 14 -3.64 -0.14 5.50
CA ILE A 14 -5.02 -0.21 5.98
C ILE A 14 -5.74 -1.34 5.23
N VAL A 15 -6.35 -2.23 5.99
CA VAL A 15 -7.08 -3.38 5.47
C VAL A 15 -8.48 -3.44 6.05
N GLU A 16 -9.38 -3.91 5.22
CA GLU A 16 -10.68 -4.39 5.65
C GLU A 16 -10.62 -5.90 5.80
N VAL A 17 -10.80 -6.38 7.01
CA VAL A 17 -10.67 -7.78 7.41
C VAL A 17 -12.04 -8.35 7.69
N VAL A 18 -12.25 -9.58 7.27
CA VAL A 18 -13.38 -10.40 7.70
C VAL A 18 -12.84 -11.60 8.45
N CYS A 19 -13.19 -11.70 9.73
CA CYS A 19 -12.72 -12.72 10.65
C CYS A 19 -13.89 -13.43 11.34
N GLU A 20 -13.61 -14.60 11.87
CA GLU A 20 -14.51 -15.34 12.74
C GLU A 20 -14.29 -14.87 14.17
N ASP A 21 -15.38 -14.59 14.90
CA ASP A 21 -15.32 -14.32 16.33
C ASP A 21 -15.19 -15.63 17.13
N GLY A 22 -14.98 -15.52 18.45
CA GLY A 22 -14.85 -16.69 19.33
C GLY A 22 -16.14 -17.53 19.46
N PHE A 23 -17.24 -17.09 18.85
CA PHE A 23 -18.54 -17.77 18.84
C PHE A 23 -18.90 -18.34 17.45
N GLY A 24 -18.01 -18.22 16.47
CA GLY A 24 -18.22 -18.74 15.12
C GLY A 24 -18.94 -17.78 14.15
N PHE A 25 -19.23 -16.54 14.56
CA PHE A 25 -19.84 -15.55 13.69
C PHE A 25 -18.81 -14.80 12.87
N THR A 26 -19.22 -14.40 11.66
CA THR A 26 -18.38 -13.60 10.77
C THR A 26 -18.50 -12.12 11.11
N MET A 27 -17.38 -11.51 11.50
CA MET A 27 -17.25 -10.07 11.77
C MET A 27 -16.43 -9.38 10.68
N ARG A 28 -16.76 -8.11 10.38
CA ARG A 28 -16.00 -7.24 9.47
C ARG A 28 -15.42 -6.05 10.23
N GLN A 29 -14.13 -5.79 10.06
CA GLN A 29 -13.41 -4.73 10.76
C GLN A 29 -12.42 -4.05 9.82
N VAL A 30 -12.23 -2.73 9.96
CA VAL A 30 -11.12 -2.02 9.33
C VAL A 30 -9.99 -1.92 10.35
N ALA A 31 -8.79 -2.33 9.95
CA ALA A 31 -7.61 -2.36 10.80
C ALA A 31 -6.37 -1.89 10.02
N GLN A 32 -5.37 -1.40 10.74
CA GLN A 32 -4.05 -1.13 10.18
C GLN A 32 -3.13 -2.32 10.47
N VAL A 33 -2.34 -2.75 9.49
CA VAL A 33 -1.33 -3.78 9.66
C VAL A 33 -0.21 -3.21 10.52
N ASP A 34 -0.06 -3.68 11.76
CA ASP A 34 0.97 -3.18 12.68
C ASP A 34 2.27 -4.00 12.63
N GLY A 35 2.24 -5.20 12.03
CA GLY A 35 3.40 -6.09 11.97
C GLY A 35 3.82 -6.58 13.36
N GLY A 36 2.99 -7.41 14.01
CA GLY A 36 3.24 -7.86 15.39
C GLY A 36 2.24 -8.91 15.90
N ARG A 37 2.52 -9.42 17.12
CA ARG A 37 2.01 -10.69 17.70
C ARG A 37 0.49 -10.78 18.00
N TYR A 38 -0.27 -9.69 17.97
CA TYR A 38 -1.67 -9.68 18.44
C TYR A 38 -2.72 -10.17 17.43
N SER A 39 -2.35 -10.36 16.17
CA SER A 39 -3.27 -10.86 15.14
C SER A 39 -2.51 -11.80 14.25
N SER A 40 -2.52 -13.08 14.62
CA SER A 40 -1.85 -14.10 13.84
C SER A 40 -2.77 -14.55 12.71
N TRP A 41 -2.22 -14.53 11.51
CA TRP A 41 -2.82 -15.21 10.38
C TRP A 41 -2.57 -16.71 10.49
N ASP A 42 -1.63 -17.14 11.33
CA ASP A 42 -1.35 -18.55 11.63
C ASP A 42 -2.46 -19.14 12.49
N TRP A 43 -3.21 -20.06 11.88
CA TRP A 43 -4.34 -20.74 12.50
C TRP A 43 -3.90 -21.78 13.54
N SER A 44 -2.61 -22.09 13.67
CA SER A 44 -2.11 -22.91 14.78
C SER A 44 -2.39 -22.27 16.15
N HIS A 45 -2.58 -20.95 16.19
CA HIS A 45 -2.90 -20.18 17.40
C HIS A 45 -4.41 -19.95 17.60
N TYR A 46 -5.27 -20.54 16.77
CA TYR A 46 -6.71 -20.52 17.00
C TYR A 46 -7.08 -21.54 18.09
N PRO A 47 -7.99 -21.24 19.03
CA PRO A 47 -8.88 -20.07 19.11
C PRO A 47 -8.33 -18.88 19.91
N GLU A 48 -7.08 -18.91 20.36
CA GLU A 48 -6.46 -17.85 21.17
C GLU A 48 -6.37 -16.53 20.39
N LEU A 49 -6.18 -16.61 19.07
CA LEU A 49 -6.19 -15.46 18.14
C LEU A 49 -7.33 -15.60 17.11
N LYS A 50 -7.88 -14.45 16.66
CA LYS A 50 -9.00 -14.41 15.71
C LYS A 50 -8.63 -15.07 14.38
N ARG A 51 -9.48 -15.98 13.90
CA ARG A 51 -9.31 -16.59 12.59
C ARG A 51 -9.73 -15.63 11.48
N ILE A 52 -8.81 -15.31 10.58
CA ILE A 52 -9.12 -14.40 9.49
C ILE A 52 -9.50 -15.18 8.22
N LEU A 53 -10.65 -14.84 7.65
CA LEU A 53 -11.24 -15.52 6.50
C LEU A 53 -10.86 -14.86 5.17
N ARG A 54 -10.89 -13.52 5.13
CA ARG A 54 -10.52 -12.72 3.96
C ARG A 54 -10.09 -11.32 4.37
N TYR A 55 -9.32 -10.67 3.51
CA TYR A 55 -9.01 -9.25 3.64
C TYR A 55 -9.06 -8.54 2.29
N ARG A 56 -9.21 -7.22 2.34
CA ARG A 56 -9.10 -6.32 1.21
C ARG A 56 -8.24 -5.13 1.60
N VAL A 57 -7.19 -4.86 0.84
CA VAL A 57 -6.41 -3.64 1.01
C VAL A 57 -7.29 -2.43 0.71
N ARG A 58 -7.34 -1.49 1.65
CA ARG A 58 -8.00 -0.20 1.48
C ARG A 58 -6.93 0.87 1.38
N LYS A 59 -6.74 1.41 0.18
CA LYS A 59 -5.95 2.63 0.01
C LYS A 59 -6.85 3.83 0.33
N PRO A 60 -6.61 4.58 1.42
CA PRO A 60 -7.39 5.76 1.70
C PRO A 60 -7.18 6.78 0.57
N LYS A 61 -8.26 7.42 0.11
CA LYS A 61 -8.22 8.33 -1.06
C LYS A 61 -7.18 9.45 -0.91
N GLY A 62 -6.97 9.95 0.31
CA GLY A 62 -5.95 10.96 0.60
C GLY A 62 -4.52 10.47 0.40
N LEU A 63 -4.23 9.19 0.65
CA LEU A 63 -2.90 8.62 0.42
C LEU A 63 -2.62 8.48 -1.08
N SER A 64 -3.62 8.07 -1.88
CA SER A 64 -3.49 8.07 -3.34
C SER A 64 -3.16 9.47 -3.88
N LEU A 65 -3.87 10.50 -3.42
CA LEU A 65 -3.62 11.88 -3.82
C LEU A 65 -2.20 12.34 -3.48
N LEU A 66 -1.69 11.98 -2.30
CA LEU A 66 -0.35 12.34 -1.86
C LEU A 66 0.74 11.60 -2.66
N GLU A 67 0.53 10.32 -2.98
CA GLU A 67 1.43 9.55 -3.84
C GLU A 67 1.49 10.13 -5.26
N ASP A 68 0.34 10.54 -5.82
CA ASP A 68 0.27 11.19 -7.13
C ASP A 68 1.09 12.50 -7.12
N ARG A 69 0.95 13.33 -6.08
CA ARG A 69 1.75 14.55 -5.90
C ARG A 69 3.24 14.28 -5.72
N LEU A 70 3.60 13.22 -4.99
CA LEU A 70 4.99 12.85 -4.79
C LEU A 70 5.65 12.38 -6.10
N ALA A 71 4.89 11.69 -6.97
CA ALA A 71 5.35 11.29 -8.30
C ALA A 71 5.62 12.51 -9.20
N GLU A 72 4.77 13.54 -9.14
CA GLU A 72 4.98 14.80 -9.86
C GLU A 72 6.29 15.50 -9.44
N ILE A 73 6.58 15.57 -8.13
CA ILE A 73 7.77 16.24 -7.58
C ILE A 73 9.07 15.49 -7.92
N ARG A 74 9.03 14.15 -7.99
CA ARG A 74 10.22 13.30 -8.23
C ARG A 74 10.68 13.26 -9.68
N THR A 75 9.95 13.86 -10.61
CA THR A 75 10.40 14.00 -11.98
C THR A 75 11.33 15.21 -12.05
N PRO A 76 12.67 15.07 -12.16
CA PRO A 76 13.49 16.22 -12.49
C PRO A 76 12.99 16.73 -13.83
N ALA A 77 12.57 17.99 -13.89
CA ALA A 77 12.27 18.65 -15.13
C ALA A 77 13.48 18.48 -16.05
N GLN A 78 13.37 17.61 -17.06
CA GLN A 78 14.36 17.51 -18.11
C GLN A 78 14.31 18.85 -18.84
N GLY A 79 15.15 19.78 -18.40
CA GLY A 79 15.39 21.03 -19.09
C GLY A 79 15.80 20.67 -20.51
N THR A 80 14.96 21.03 -21.48
CA THR A 80 15.30 20.91 -22.88
C THR A 80 16.56 21.73 -23.13
N PRO A 81 17.65 21.14 -23.67
CA PRO A 81 18.81 21.92 -24.06
C PRO A 81 18.37 22.85 -25.20
N LYS A 82 18.35 24.16 -24.91
CA LYS A 82 18.22 25.20 -25.94
C LYS A 82 19.47 25.14 -26.81
N THR A 83 19.38 24.48 -27.96
CA THR A 83 20.38 24.55 -29.02
C THR A 83 20.37 25.95 -29.62
N THR A 84 21.14 26.87 -29.03
CA THR A 84 21.54 28.13 -29.67
C THR A 84 22.67 27.84 -30.64
N THR A 85 22.35 27.69 -31.92
CA THR A 85 23.34 27.77 -33.01
C THR A 85 23.76 29.23 -33.23
N PRO A 86 25.06 29.55 -33.25
CA PRO A 86 25.53 30.89 -33.56
C PRO A 86 25.33 31.22 -35.04
N LYS A 87 24.77 32.40 -35.33
CA LYS A 87 24.76 33.02 -36.67
C LYS A 87 26.19 33.40 -37.06
N THR A 88 26.76 32.74 -38.06
CA THR A 88 27.99 33.21 -38.73
C THR A 88 27.60 34.27 -39.78
N PRO A 89 28.26 35.44 -39.84
CA PRO A 89 27.91 36.49 -40.78
C PRO A 89 28.53 36.24 -42.17
N VAL A 90 27.81 36.76 -43.15
CA VAL A 90 28.14 36.83 -44.59
C VAL A 90 29.39 37.69 -44.84
N LYS A 91 30.26 37.24 -45.75
CA LYS A 91 31.16 38.08 -46.58
C LYS A 91 31.07 37.51 -48.01
N ALA A 92 30.46 38.24 -48.93
CA ALA A 92 31.02 39.30 -49.80
C ALA A 92 31.84 38.71 -50.95
#